data_AF-A0A7Y4VEP1-F1
#
_entry.id   AF-A0A7Y4VEP1-F1
#
_cell.length_a   1.000
_cell.length_b   1.000
_cell.length_c   1.000
_cell.angle_alpha   90.00
_cell.angle_beta   90.00
_cell.angle_gamma   90.00
#
_symmetry.space_group_name_H-M   'P 1'
#
loop_
_entity.id
_entity.type
_entity.pdbx_description
1 polymer ?
#
loop_
_entity_poly.entity_id
_entity_poly.type
_entity_poly.pdbx_seq_one_letter_code
_entity_poly.pdbx_strand_id
1 'polypeptide(L)'
;MKAVLRQIFLRRWWTWFFFAPAFVGFVASLAVHLGTYFTDHARSDSLAVYALHGFCLVMCFLMFPFTRRMEKLWGRRATFAKDYGGRRGQRIISVLFIYALINFMLFLGISVAKGQMRVWEKNQTYHARGWSVDREISKAEYLQHQVRALRGFSGHWILFFALPALFFLQLKPVDLFEPEPQPIKKRSRSTAQGRKDTPLD
;
A
#
# COMPACT_ATOMS: atom_id res chain seq x y z
N MET A 1 23.51 24.47 -16.37
CA MET A 1 22.18 24.24 -16.98
C MET A 1 21.91 22.78 -17.35
N LYS A 2 22.76 22.10 -18.14
CA LYS A 2 22.54 20.69 -18.59
C LYS A 2 22.35 19.67 -17.45
N ALA A 3 23.15 19.77 -16.38
CA ALA A 3 23.05 18.85 -15.24
C ALA A 3 21.70 18.94 -14.50
N VAL A 4 21.18 20.16 -14.33
CA VAL A 4 19.88 20.41 -13.71
C VAL A 4 18.78 19.78 -14.55
N LEU A 5 18.72 20.08 -15.84
CA LEU A 5 17.72 19.51 -16.76
C LEU A 5 17.73 17.97 -16.77
N ARG A 6 18.90 17.34 -16.75
CA ARG A 6 19.04 15.87 -16.66
C ARG A 6 18.41 15.34 -15.36
N GLN A 7 18.61 16.02 -14.23
CA GLN A 7 18.00 15.62 -12.95
C GLN A 7 16.47 15.79 -12.97
N ILE A 8 15.94 16.87 -13.55
CA ILE A 8 14.48 17.06 -13.70
C ILE A 8 13.87 15.92 -14.50
N PHE A 9 14.47 15.62 -15.65
CA PHE A 9 14.00 14.57 -16.53
C PHE A 9 14.01 13.21 -15.83
N LEU A 10 15.14 12.84 -15.21
CA LEU A 10 15.26 11.56 -14.51
C LEU A 10 14.21 11.44 -13.41
N ARG A 11 14.00 12.49 -12.61
CA ARG A 11 13.03 12.49 -11.50
C ARG A 11 11.60 12.35 -11.99
N ARG A 12 11.20 13.10 -13.03
CA ARG A 12 9.88 12.96 -13.63
C ARG A 12 9.67 11.54 -14.14
N TRP A 13 10.67 10.97 -14.80
CA TRP A 13 10.62 9.61 -15.31
C TRP A 13 10.44 8.59 -14.17
N TRP A 14 11.18 8.73 -13.06
CA TRP A 14 11.01 7.89 -11.87
C TRP A 14 9.62 8.01 -11.24
N THR A 15 9.06 9.21 -11.12
CA THR A 15 7.70 9.40 -10.59
C THR A 15 6.69 8.63 -11.43
N TRP A 16 6.75 8.74 -12.76
CA TRP A 16 5.86 8.01 -13.66
C TRP A 16 6.12 6.50 -13.66
N PHE A 17 7.38 6.08 -13.55
CA PHE A 17 7.78 4.68 -13.46
C PHE A 17 7.14 3.96 -12.27
N PHE A 18 6.98 4.63 -11.12
CA PHE A 18 6.29 4.05 -9.97
C PHE A 18 4.78 4.34 -9.95
N PHE A 19 4.37 5.53 -10.38
CA PHE A 19 2.96 5.93 -10.38
C PHE A 19 2.11 5.06 -11.30
N ALA A 20 2.51 4.92 -12.58
CA ALA A 20 1.66 4.26 -13.57
C ALA A 20 1.39 2.79 -13.23
N PRO A 21 2.40 1.97 -12.86
CA PRO A 21 2.15 0.58 -12.49
C PRO A 21 1.34 0.47 -11.18
N ALA A 22 1.58 1.33 -10.18
CA ALA A 22 0.80 1.35 -8.96
C ALA A 22 -0.68 1.71 -9.22
N PHE A 23 -0.93 2.69 -10.09
CA PHE A 23 -2.29 3.09 -10.46
C PHE A 23 -3.02 2.01 -11.25
N VAL A 24 -2.35 1.36 -12.20
CA VAL A 24 -2.91 0.20 -12.93
C VAL A 24 -3.24 -0.94 -11.96
N GLY A 25 -2.33 -1.27 -11.04
CA GLY A 25 -2.57 -2.28 -10.01
C GLY A 25 -3.75 -1.92 -9.09
N PHE A 26 -3.90 -0.64 -8.73
CA PHE A 26 -5.02 -0.15 -7.95
C PHE A 26 -6.35 -0.34 -8.70
N VAL A 27 -6.43 0.09 -9.96
CA VAL A 27 -7.65 -0.04 -10.78
C VAL A 27 -7.99 -1.51 -11.01
N ALA A 28 -7.01 -2.36 -11.33
CA ALA A 28 -7.21 -3.78 -11.51
C ALA A 28 -7.70 -4.47 -10.22
N SER A 29 -7.07 -4.15 -9.08
CA SER A 29 -7.47 -4.69 -7.78
C SER A 29 -8.90 -4.24 -7.42
N LEU A 30 -9.21 -2.95 -7.59
CA LEU A 30 -10.55 -2.43 -7.36
C LEU A 30 -11.59 -3.11 -8.27
N ALA A 31 -11.29 -3.30 -9.55
CA ALA A 31 -12.18 -3.96 -10.50
C ALA A 31 -12.44 -5.42 -10.12
N VAL A 32 -11.41 -6.18 -9.73
CA VAL A 32 -11.57 -7.56 -9.24
C VAL A 32 -12.49 -7.59 -8.02
N HIS A 33 -12.27 -6.70 -7.05
CA HIS A 33 -13.09 -6.63 -5.83
C HIS A 33 -14.53 -6.21 -6.10
N LEU A 34 -14.76 -5.20 -6.92
CA LEU A 34 -16.11 -4.81 -7.34
C LEU A 34 -16.80 -5.92 -8.12
N GLY A 35 -16.08 -6.58 -9.04
CA GLY A 35 -16.58 -7.70 -9.84
C GLY A 35 -17.06 -8.87 -8.98
N THR A 36 -16.50 -9.07 -7.79
CA THR A 36 -16.98 -10.10 -6.87
C THR A 36 -18.41 -9.88 -6.38
N TYR A 37 -18.98 -8.67 -6.48
CA TYR A 37 -20.36 -8.38 -6.08
C TYR A 37 -21.38 -8.65 -7.18
N PHE A 38 -20.92 -8.76 -8.43
CA PHE A 38 -21.78 -8.94 -9.61
C PHE A 38 -21.62 -10.31 -10.26
N THR A 39 -20.54 -11.03 -9.95
CA THR A 39 -20.21 -12.29 -10.60
C THR A 39 -19.73 -13.34 -9.60
N ASP A 40 -20.16 -14.58 -9.80
CA ASP A 40 -19.67 -15.75 -9.05
C ASP A 40 -18.40 -16.35 -9.67
N HIS A 41 -17.90 -15.76 -10.77
CA HIS A 41 -16.76 -16.29 -11.54
C HIS A 41 -15.41 -15.80 -11.01
N ALA A 42 -15.38 -14.89 -10.04
CA ALA A 42 -14.16 -14.43 -9.43
C ALA A 42 -13.55 -15.53 -8.54
N ARG A 43 -12.43 -16.12 -8.97
CA ARG A 43 -11.74 -17.17 -8.23
C ARG A 43 -10.45 -16.67 -7.58
N SER A 44 -10.24 -17.07 -6.31
CA SER A 44 -9.04 -16.70 -5.54
C SER A 44 -7.77 -17.43 -6.01
N ASP A 45 -7.94 -18.56 -6.70
CA ASP A 45 -6.88 -19.44 -7.21
C ASP A 45 -6.47 -19.12 -8.66
N SER A 46 -7.00 -18.05 -9.25
CA SER A 46 -6.66 -17.68 -10.63
C SER A 46 -5.24 -17.13 -10.74
N LEU A 47 -4.54 -17.50 -11.81
CA LEU A 47 -3.19 -16.99 -12.11
C LEU A 47 -3.15 -15.46 -12.13
N ALA A 48 -4.21 -14.81 -12.62
CA ALA A 48 -4.32 -13.35 -12.65
C ALA A 48 -4.30 -12.74 -11.24
N VAL A 49 -4.98 -13.36 -10.27
CA VAL A 49 -4.98 -12.90 -8.88
C VAL A 49 -3.57 -13.05 -8.29
N TYR A 50 -2.91 -14.20 -8.47
CA TYR A 50 -1.53 -14.39 -7.99
C TYR A 50 -0.54 -13.45 -8.65
N ALA A 51 -0.66 -13.21 -9.96
CA ALA A 51 0.16 -12.24 -10.68
C ALA A 51 -0.02 -10.83 -10.11
N LEU A 52 -1.25 -10.42 -9.79
CA LEU A 52 -1.53 -9.12 -9.17
C LEU A 52 -0.91 -9.01 -7.76
N HIS A 53 -0.96 -10.07 -6.96
CA HIS A 53 -0.32 -10.11 -5.63
C HIS A 53 1.21 -10.01 -5.75
N GLY A 54 1.82 -10.84 -6.61
CA GLY A 54 3.26 -10.83 -6.86
C GLY A 54 3.73 -9.47 -7.38
N PHE A 55 2.98 -8.87 -8.30
CA PHE A 55 3.22 -7.52 -8.80
C PHE A 55 3.17 -6.47 -7.67
N CYS A 56 2.19 -6.55 -6.76
CA CYS A 56 2.13 -5.67 -5.61
C CYS A 56 3.34 -5.81 -4.69
N LEU A 57 3.77 -7.05 -4.43
CA LEU A 57 4.95 -7.32 -3.59
C LEU A 57 6.20 -6.67 -4.21
N VAL A 58 6.43 -6.88 -5.51
CA VAL A 58 7.55 -6.25 -6.23
C VAL A 58 7.49 -4.73 -6.10
N MET A 59 6.31 -4.12 -6.31
CA MET A 59 6.14 -2.67 -6.16
C MET A 59 6.43 -2.19 -4.74
N CYS A 60 5.90 -2.85 -3.71
CA CYS A 60 6.17 -2.48 -2.32
C CYS A 60 7.65 -2.62 -1.95
N PHE A 61 8.31 -3.70 -2.40
CA PHE A 61 9.74 -3.93 -2.16
C PHE A 61 10.62 -2.90 -2.87
N LEU A 62 10.29 -2.49 -4.09
CA LEU A 62 11.04 -1.45 -4.81
C LEU A 62 10.78 -0.05 -4.26
N MET A 63 9.58 0.20 -3.74
CA MET A 63 9.22 1.49 -3.15
C MET A 63 10.00 1.77 -1.87
N PHE A 64 10.23 0.78 -1.01
CA PHE A 64 10.89 0.98 0.29
C PHE A 64 12.32 1.57 0.22
N PRO A 65 13.27 1.05 -0.58
CA PRO A 65 14.59 1.67 -0.72
C PRO A 65 14.49 3.01 -1.45
N PHE A 66 13.51 3.17 -2.36
CA PHE A 66 13.28 4.44 -3.04
C PHE A 66 12.85 5.54 -2.07
N THR A 67 11.84 5.30 -1.23
CA THR A 67 11.35 6.29 -0.26
C THR A 67 12.45 6.66 0.73
N ARG A 68 13.22 5.69 1.25
CA ARG A 68 14.40 5.97 2.09
C ARG A 68 15.45 6.83 1.39
N ARG A 69 15.72 6.56 0.11
CA ARG A 69 16.65 7.38 -0.68
C ARG A 69 16.12 8.80 -0.86
N MET A 70 14.82 8.95 -1.10
CA MET A 70 14.19 10.27 -1.22
C MET A 70 14.19 11.03 0.11
N GLU A 71 13.95 10.37 1.24
CA GLU A 71 14.06 11.00 2.57
C GLU A 71 15.46 11.55 2.81
N LYS A 72 16.50 10.80 2.45
CA LYS A 72 17.90 11.26 2.54
C LYS A 72 18.16 12.46 1.62
N LEU A 73 17.62 12.44 0.41
CA LEU A 73 17.80 13.52 -0.59
C LEU A 73 17.00 14.78 -0.26
N TRP A 74 15.88 14.67 0.45
CA TRP A 74 15.00 15.78 0.81
C TRP A 74 15.23 16.33 2.20
N GLY A 75 16.00 15.64 3.04
CA GLY A 75 16.21 16.04 4.45
C GLY A 75 14.91 16.04 5.27
N ARG A 76 13.85 15.39 4.77
CA ARG A 76 12.52 15.34 5.38
C ARG A 76 11.96 13.93 5.25
N ARG A 77 11.36 13.45 6.33
CA ARG A 77 10.60 12.19 6.35
C ARG A 77 9.27 12.39 5.63
N ALA A 78 8.84 11.42 4.82
CA ALA A 78 7.50 11.48 4.24
C ALA A 78 6.46 11.43 5.37
N THR A 79 5.51 12.36 5.35
CA THR A 79 4.40 12.43 6.30
C THR A 79 3.11 12.06 5.60
N PHE A 80 2.35 11.15 6.23
CA PHE A 80 1.08 10.68 5.70
C PHE A 80 0.11 11.85 5.40
N ALA A 81 0.17 12.89 6.24
CA ALA A 81 -0.73 14.03 6.14
C ALA A 81 -0.53 14.88 4.87
N LYS A 82 0.73 15.07 4.45
CA LYS A 82 1.09 15.98 3.35
C LYS A 82 1.35 15.25 2.03
N ASP A 83 1.84 14.00 2.10
CA ASP A 83 2.43 13.34 0.93
C ASP A 83 1.50 12.34 0.23
N TYR A 84 0.29 12.08 0.76
CA TYR A 84 -0.65 11.06 0.26
C TYR A 84 -2.01 11.62 -0.17
N GLY A 85 -2.03 12.73 -0.92
CA GLY A 85 -3.25 13.32 -1.45
C GLY A 85 -3.82 14.47 -0.62
N GLY A 86 -3.09 14.95 0.39
CA GLY A 86 -3.63 15.82 1.43
C GLY A 86 -4.91 15.25 2.06
N ARG A 87 -5.86 16.13 2.41
CA ARG A 87 -7.17 15.72 2.99
C ARG A 87 -7.98 14.79 2.09
N ARG A 88 -7.87 14.91 0.76
CA ARG A 88 -8.64 14.08 -0.18
C ARG A 88 -8.11 12.66 -0.26
N GLY A 89 -6.79 12.49 -0.43
CA GLY A 89 -6.21 11.15 -0.47
C GLY A 89 -6.28 10.43 0.88
N GLN A 90 -6.18 11.15 2.00
CA GLN A 90 -6.46 10.57 3.32
C GLN A 90 -7.87 9.97 3.38
N ARG A 91 -8.90 10.68 2.90
CA ARG A 91 -10.28 10.15 2.85
C ARG A 91 -10.37 8.90 1.99
N ILE A 92 -9.74 8.90 0.80
CA ILE A 92 -9.70 7.73 -0.08
C ILE A 92 -9.07 6.55 0.65
N ILE A 93 -7.90 6.74 1.25
CA ILE A 93 -7.20 5.70 2.01
C ILE A 93 -8.05 5.22 3.19
N SER A 94 -8.67 6.10 3.95
CA SER A 94 -9.55 5.73 5.05
C SER A 94 -10.73 4.87 4.58
N VAL A 95 -11.38 5.23 3.47
CA VAL A 95 -12.47 4.43 2.89
C VAL A 95 -11.96 3.05 2.47
N LEU A 96 -10.83 2.98 1.77
CA LEU A 96 -10.23 1.70 1.35
C LEU A 96 -9.80 0.84 2.54
N PHE A 97 -9.28 1.46 3.59
CA PHE A 97 -8.89 0.79 4.82
C PHE A 97 -10.11 0.23 5.56
N ILE A 98 -11.18 1.02 5.71
CA ILE A 98 -12.45 0.56 6.30
C ILE A 98 -13.02 -0.60 5.49
N TYR A 99 -13.03 -0.50 4.16
CA TYR A 99 -13.45 -1.59 3.27
C TYR A 99 -12.64 -2.87 3.53
N ALA A 100 -11.30 -2.77 3.54
CA ALA A 100 -10.43 -3.91 3.77
C ALA A 100 -10.65 -4.51 5.17
N LEU A 101 -10.79 -3.66 6.19
CA LEU A 101 -11.03 -4.06 7.57
C LEU A 101 -12.36 -4.82 7.71
N ILE A 102 -13.46 -4.29 7.16
CA ILE A 102 -14.77 -4.95 7.22
C ILE A 102 -14.71 -6.32 6.53
N ASN A 103 -14.15 -6.41 5.32
CA ASN A 103 -14.03 -7.68 4.61
C ASN A 103 -13.16 -8.69 5.37
N PHE A 104 -12.06 -8.23 5.97
CA PHE A 104 -11.19 -9.06 6.78
C PHE A 104 -11.90 -9.55 8.06
N MET A 105 -12.62 -8.69 8.77
CA MET A 105 -13.39 -9.06 9.96
C MET A 105 -14.52 -10.04 9.64
N LEU A 106 -15.26 -9.84 8.54
CA LEU A 106 -16.30 -10.78 8.10
C LEU A 106 -15.70 -12.15 7.74
N PHE A 107 -14.59 -12.16 7.00
CA PHE A 107 -13.89 -13.38 6.66
C PHE A 107 -13.37 -14.11 7.90
N LEU A 108 -12.77 -13.39 8.85
CA LEU A 108 -12.28 -13.94 10.10
C LEU A 108 -13.43 -14.48 10.95
N GLY A 109 -14.51 -13.72 11.12
CA GLY A 109 -15.68 -14.14 11.90
C GLY A 109 -16.32 -15.42 11.35
N ILE A 110 -16.48 -15.53 10.02
CA ILE A 110 -16.96 -16.75 9.38
C ILE A 110 -15.98 -17.91 9.59
N SER A 111 -14.67 -17.65 9.45
CA SER A 111 -13.63 -18.67 9.62
C SER A 111 -13.52 -19.17 11.05
N VAL A 112 -13.76 -18.31 12.04
CA VAL A 112 -13.77 -18.70 13.46
C VAL A 112 -15.05 -19.46 13.80
N ALA A 113 -16.22 -18.96 13.38
CA ALA A 113 -17.51 -19.55 13.73
C ALA A 113 -17.75 -20.92 13.08
N LYS A 114 -17.32 -21.12 11.84
CA LYS A 114 -17.53 -22.36 11.08
C LYS A 114 -16.28 -23.23 10.95
N GLY A 115 -15.17 -22.80 11.54
CA GLY A 115 -13.84 -23.34 11.24
C GLY A 115 -13.34 -22.90 9.85
N GLN A 116 -12.03 -23.01 9.62
CA GLN A 116 -11.47 -22.84 8.29
C GLN A 116 -11.94 -24.00 7.38
N MET A 117 -13.00 -23.75 6.61
CA MET A 117 -13.41 -24.65 5.54
C MET A 117 -12.45 -24.51 4.36
N ARG A 118 -11.67 -25.55 4.10
CA ARG A 118 -10.92 -25.68 2.86
C ARG A 118 -11.86 -26.22 1.79
N VAL A 119 -12.01 -25.49 0.69
CA VAL A 119 -12.79 -25.94 -0.47
C VAL A 119 -11.87 -26.28 -1.63
N TRP A 120 -12.16 -27.34 -2.38
CA TRP A 120 -11.40 -27.73 -3.57
C TRP A 120 -12.30 -28.45 -4.59
N GLU A 121 -11.83 -28.49 -5.83
CA GLU A 121 -12.46 -29.22 -6.94
C GLU A 121 -11.70 -30.53 -7.17
N LYS A 122 -12.42 -31.66 -7.28
CA LYS A 122 -11.84 -32.99 -7.56
C LYS A 122 -12.79 -33.76 -8.47
N ASN A 123 -12.31 -34.22 -9.62
CA ASN A 123 -13.09 -35.05 -10.55
C ASN A 123 -14.48 -34.44 -10.87
N GLN A 124 -14.56 -33.14 -11.16
CA GLN A 124 -15.81 -32.39 -11.43
C GLN A 124 -16.81 -32.31 -10.26
N THR A 125 -16.43 -32.80 -9.09
CA THR A 125 -17.18 -32.63 -7.84
C THR A 125 -16.48 -31.60 -6.95
N TYR A 126 -17.25 -30.90 -6.12
CA TYR A 126 -16.73 -29.86 -5.24
C TYR A 126 -16.80 -30.34 -3.79
N HIS A 127 -15.73 -30.15 -3.05
CA HIS A 127 -15.59 -30.67 -1.70
C HIS A 127 -15.27 -29.55 -0.72
N ALA A 128 -15.77 -29.68 0.51
CA ALA A 128 -15.43 -28.82 1.62
C ALA A 128 -15.01 -29.66 2.82
N ARG A 129 -13.82 -29.36 3.36
CA ARG A 129 -13.31 -29.96 4.60
C ARG A 129 -13.14 -28.90 5.66
N GLY A 130 -13.91 -29.05 6.73
CA GLY A 130 -13.68 -28.35 7.99
C GLY A 130 -12.82 -29.20 8.93
N TRP A 131 -12.91 -28.92 10.24
CA TRP A 131 -12.13 -29.63 11.26
C TRP A 131 -12.50 -31.12 11.37
N SER A 132 -13.80 -31.45 11.32
CA SER A 132 -14.30 -32.82 11.53
C SER A 132 -15.21 -33.34 10.42
N VAL A 133 -15.48 -32.52 9.40
CA VAL A 133 -16.47 -32.85 8.37
C VAL A 133 -15.84 -32.65 7.01
N ASP A 134 -15.85 -33.71 6.21
CA ASP A 134 -15.60 -33.67 4.76
C ASP A 134 -16.95 -33.94 4.08
N ARG A 135 -17.39 -33.02 3.22
CA ARG A 135 -18.65 -33.17 2.50
C ARG A 135 -18.52 -32.66 1.08
N GLU A 136 -19.26 -33.29 0.18
CA GLU A 136 -19.53 -32.72 -1.13
C GLU A 136 -20.41 -31.47 -0.97
N ILE A 137 -20.08 -30.43 -1.73
CA ILE A 137 -20.80 -29.16 -1.77
C ILE A 137 -21.26 -28.89 -3.19
N SER A 138 -22.31 -28.08 -3.32
CA SER A 138 -22.74 -27.61 -4.64
C SER A 138 -21.69 -26.67 -5.27
N LYS A 139 -21.71 -26.58 -6.60
CA LYS A 139 -20.89 -25.60 -7.34
C LYS A 139 -21.14 -24.16 -6.86
N ALA A 140 -22.39 -23.83 -6.56
CA ALA A 140 -22.77 -22.51 -6.08
C ALA A 140 -22.13 -22.20 -4.71
N GLU A 141 -22.16 -23.14 -3.77
CA GLU A 141 -21.47 -22.99 -2.48
C GLU A 141 -19.96 -22.82 -2.67
N TYR A 142 -19.35 -23.62 -3.55
CA TYR A 142 -17.91 -23.53 -3.85
C TYR A 142 -17.53 -22.13 -4.34
N LEU A 143 -18.27 -21.59 -5.33
CA LEU A 143 -18.01 -20.26 -5.87
C LEU A 143 -18.23 -19.16 -4.83
N GLN A 144 -19.26 -19.26 -4.00
CA GLN A 144 -19.47 -18.32 -2.89
C GLN A 144 -18.31 -18.35 -1.89
N HIS A 145 -17.77 -19.54 -1.59
CA HIS A 145 -16.58 -19.68 -0.74
C HIS A 145 -15.35 -19.01 -1.38
N GLN A 146 -15.13 -19.20 -2.68
CA GLN A 146 -14.05 -18.56 -3.42
C GLN A 146 -14.14 -17.03 -3.40
N VAL A 147 -15.32 -16.48 -3.63
CA VAL A 147 -15.58 -15.03 -3.58
C VAL A 147 -15.32 -14.47 -2.18
N ARG A 148 -15.82 -15.12 -1.13
CA ARG A 148 -15.59 -14.67 0.26
C ARG A 148 -14.10 -14.72 0.63
N ALA A 149 -13.41 -15.79 0.24
CA ALA A 149 -11.97 -15.93 0.46
C ALA A 149 -11.18 -14.83 -0.28
N LEU A 150 -11.54 -14.56 -1.55
CA LEU A 150 -10.93 -13.50 -2.33
C LEU A 150 -11.10 -12.13 -1.65
N ARG A 151 -12.32 -11.78 -1.22
CA ARG A 151 -12.58 -10.51 -0.52
C ARG A 151 -11.79 -10.38 0.79
N GLY A 152 -11.84 -11.42 1.62
CA GLY A 152 -11.22 -11.44 2.95
C GLY A 152 -9.70 -11.44 2.92
N PHE A 153 -9.11 -12.29 2.08
CA PHE A 153 -7.67 -12.45 2.00
C PHE A 153 -7.00 -11.38 1.14
N SER A 154 -7.69 -10.87 0.10
CA SER A 154 -7.07 -9.95 -0.86
C SER A 154 -7.56 -8.49 -0.79
N GLY A 155 -8.50 -8.15 0.10
CA GLY A 155 -9.05 -6.79 0.21
C GLY A 155 -8.02 -5.70 0.47
N HIS A 156 -6.97 -6.02 1.22
CA HIS A 156 -5.93 -5.07 1.59
C HIS A 156 -4.97 -4.71 0.43
N TRP A 157 -4.90 -5.50 -0.64
CA TRP A 157 -4.02 -5.18 -1.78
C TRP A 157 -4.44 -3.91 -2.52
N ILE A 158 -5.73 -3.57 -2.53
CA ILE A 158 -6.20 -2.29 -3.07
C ILE A 158 -5.50 -1.12 -2.35
N LEU A 159 -5.36 -1.22 -1.02
CA LEU A 159 -4.70 -0.19 -0.22
C LEU A 159 -3.20 -0.12 -0.54
N PHE A 160 -2.54 -1.26 -0.71
CA PHE A 160 -1.11 -1.32 -1.05
C PHE A 160 -0.77 -0.79 -2.43
N PHE A 161 -1.71 -0.81 -3.38
CA PHE A 161 -1.56 -0.09 -4.65
C PHE A 161 -1.96 1.39 -4.56
N ALA A 162 -3.00 1.71 -3.81
CA ALA A 162 -3.48 3.08 -3.67
C ALA A 162 -2.45 4.00 -2.98
N LEU A 163 -1.77 3.50 -1.95
CA LEU A 163 -0.73 4.24 -1.22
C LEU A 163 0.39 4.77 -2.11
N PRO A 164 1.14 3.93 -2.86
CA PRO A 164 2.14 4.40 -3.81
C PRO A 164 1.55 5.30 -4.90
N ALA A 165 0.40 4.93 -5.48
CA ALA A 165 -0.23 5.73 -6.53
C ALA A 165 -0.50 7.16 -6.04
N LEU A 166 -1.09 7.32 -4.84
CA LEU A 166 -1.34 8.64 -4.25
C LEU A 166 -0.04 9.36 -3.87
N PHE A 167 0.95 8.65 -3.32
CA PHE A 167 2.24 9.21 -2.96
C PHE A 167 2.94 9.83 -4.18
N PHE A 168 3.09 9.06 -5.26
CA PHE A 168 3.77 9.52 -6.47
C PHE A 168 2.98 10.55 -7.27
N LEU A 169 1.64 10.53 -7.22
CA LEU A 169 0.80 11.56 -7.84
C LEU A 169 1.03 12.95 -7.23
N GLN A 170 1.40 13.00 -5.94
CA GLN A 170 1.57 14.24 -5.18
C GLN A 170 2.96 14.84 -5.25
N LEU A 171 3.96 14.10 -5.75
CA LEU A 171 5.31 14.61 -5.88
C LEU A 171 5.33 15.72 -6.94
N LYS A 172 5.13 16.96 -6.48
CA LYS A 172 5.25 18.15 -7.33
C LYS A 172 6.70 18.29 -7.77
N PRO A 173 6.95 18.65 -9.04
CA PRO A 173 8.29 19.00 -9.47
C PRO A 173 8.92 20.12 -8.63
N VAL A 174 8.11 21.07 -8.14
CA VAL A 174 8.59 22.30 -7.47
C VAL A 174 9.14 22.05 -6.06
N ASP A 175 8.57 21.12 -5.29
CA ASP A 175 9.04 20.77 -3.94
C ASP A 175 10.43 20.07 -3.95
N LEU A 176 10.97 19.81 -5.15
CA LEU A 176 12.26 19.15 -5.37
C LEU A 176 13.42 20.13 -5.61
N PHE A 177 13.12 21.43 -5.79
CA PHE A 177 14.08 22.47 -6.17
C PHE A 177 14.33 23.50 -5.07
N GLU A 178 13.70 23.36 -3.89
CA GLU A 178 14.17 24.12 -2.75
C GLU A 178 15.64 23.71 -2.53
N PRO A 179 16.58 24.68 -2.56
CA PRO A 179 17.98 24.38 -2.32
C PRO A 179 18.06 23.64 -0.99
N GLU A 180 18.89 22.58 -0.96
CA GLU A 180 19.14 21.79 0.24
C GLU A 180 19.20 22.75 1.44
N PRO A 181 18.31 22.60 2.44
CA PRO A 181 18.25 23.54 3.54
C PRO A 181 19.67 23.63 4.08
N GLN A 182 20.28 24.81 3.91
CA GLN A 182 21.67 25.05 4.27
C GLN A 182 21.85 24.43 5.65
N PRO A 183 22.81 23.49 5.82
CA PRO A 183 22.92 22.70 7.04
C PRO A 183 22.82 23.69 8.16
N ILE A 184 21.78 23.55 9.01
CA ILE A 184 21.52 24.49 10.10
C ILE A 184 22.88 24.62 10.77
N LYS A 185 23.56 25.75 10.57
CA LYS A 185 24.86 25.98 11.18
C LYS A 185 24.53 25.81 12.63
N LYS A 186 24.92 24.68 13.23
CA LYS A 186 24.73 24.42 14.65
C LYS A 186 25.30 25.68 15.25
N ARG A 187 24.44 26.56 15.74
CA ARG A 187 24.86 27.79 16.40
C ARG A 187 25.83 27.24 17.40
N SER A 188 27.13 27.44 17.18
CA SER A 188 28.14 27.01 18.12
C SER A 188 27.62 27.60 19.40
N ARG A 189 27.21 26.74 20.33
CA ARG A 189 26.79 27.18 21.65
C ARG A 189 28.06 27.83 22.14
N SER A 190 28.13 29.15 21.96
CA SER A 190 29.21 29.97 22.45
C SER A 190 29.18 29.64 23.92
N THR A 191 30.22 28.94 24.34
CA THR A 191 30.56 28.70 25.72
C THR A 191 30.74 30.09 26.33
N ALA A 192 29.62 30.72 26.68
CA ALA A 192 29.58 31.85 27.60
C ALA A 192 29.88 31.28 28.99
N GLN A 193 31.13 30.85 29.14
CA GLN A 193 31.70 30.29 30.34
C GLN A 193 32.92 31.16 30.61
N GLY A 194 32.68 32.34 31.15
CA GLY A 194 33.74 33.34 31.29
C GLY A 194 33.28 34.68 31.86
N ARG A 195 32.58 34.67 33.00
CA ARG A 195 32.69 35.77 33.98
C ARG A 195 32.27 35.27 35.35
N LYS A 196 33.25 34.78 36.13
CA LYS A 196 33.16 34.79 37.58
C LYS A 196 33.70 36.14 37.99
N ASP A 197 32.82 37.02 38.43
CA ASP A 197 33.21 38.30 39.00
C ASP A 197 33.95 38.05 40.32
N THR A 198 35.03 38.80 40.49
CA THR A 198 35.97 38.83 41.60
C THR A 198 35.25 39.18 42.92
N PRO A 199 35.69 38.68 44.08
CA PRO A 199 35.13 39.12 45.36
C PRO A 199 35.50 40.58 45.63
N LEU A 200 34.54 41.35 46.11
CA LEU A 200 34.79 42.59 46.86
C LEU A 200 34.93 42.20 48.33
N ASP A 201 35.91 42.84 48.98
CA ASP A 201 36.41 42.62 50.33
C ASP A 201 35.35 42.57 51.45
#